data_AF-A0A5N7BWB5-F1
#
_entry.id   AF-A0A5N7BWB5-F1
#
_cell.length_a   1.000
_cell.length_b   1.000
_cell.length_c   1.000
_cell.angle_alpha   90.00
_cell.angle_beta   90.00
_cell.angle_gamma   90.00
#
_symmetry.space_group_name_H-M   'P 1'
#
loop_
_entity.id
_entity.type
_entity.pdbx_description
1 polymer ?
#
loop_
_entity_poly.entity_id
_entity_poly.type
_entity_poly.pdbx_seq_one_letter_code
_entity_poly.pdbx_strand_id
1 'polypeptide(L)'
;MVNVIGTTTRLDHSKGQNTRVIEKAITNPESTLSSEKDSPAYLRILYLVVPHNMSDKTVLVTGASGFIASHVVQQLLETGHQVHATVQSTKNEKKIKHLLDMQTRWPGQLKLSESDLLVAGSFDAAMEGCLVVYHLASPFLIESKIRNDGAVAWLESKVAQLEPGYRV
;
A
#
# COMPACT_ATOMS: atom_id res chain seq x y z
N MET A 1 -5.94 -15.61 28.07
CA MET A 1 -4.78 -16.44 28.48
C MET A 1 -4.23 -17.10 27.23
N VAL A 2 -3.07 -16.67 26.75
CA VAL A 2 -2.40 -17.34 25.62
C VAL A 2 -0.95 -17.55 26.03
N ASN A 3 -0.54 -18.82 26.09
CA ASN A 3 0.81 -19.23 26.40
C ASN A 3 1.72 -18.93 25.20
N VAL A 4 2.76 -18.14 25.40
CA VAL A 4 3.87 -18.02 24.44
C VAL A 4 4.99 -18.90 24.96
N ILE A 5 5.24 -20.03 24.28
CA ILE A 5 6.41 -20.87 24.52
C ILE A 5 7.47 -20.43 23.51
N GLY A 6 8.49 -19.70 23.97
CA GLY A 6 9.65 -19.36 23.17
C GLY A 6 10.80 -20.35 23.43
N THR A 7 11.25 -21.08 22.41
CA THR A 7 12.54 -21.78 22.44
C THR A 7 13.55 -20.95 21.65
N THR A 8 14.59 -20.44 22.29
CA THR A 8 15.72 -19.83 21.59
C THR A 8 16.81 -20.88 21.36
N THR A 9 17.37 -20.91 20.16
CA THR A 9 18.56 -21.71 19.85
C THR A 9 19.69 -20.70 19.67
N ARG A 10 20.69 -20.75 20.56
CA ARG A 10 21.88 -19.89 20.45
C ARG A 10 22.98 -20.69 19.75
N LEU A 11 23.54 -20.15 18.68
CA LEU A 11 24.72 -20.73 18.02
C LEU A 11 25.97 -20.21 18.75
N ASP A 12 26.66 -21.11 19.46
CA ASP A 12 28.02 -20.88 19.95
C ASP A 12 29.00 -21.20 18.81
N HIS A 13 29.78 -20.20 18.40
CA HIS A 13 30.74 -20.30 17.31
C HIS A 13 32.06 -21.00 17.69
N SER A 14 32.21 -21.54 18.89
CA SER A 14 33.49 -22.14 19.33
C SER A 14 33.54 -23.68 19.30
N LYS A 15 32.41 -24.40 19.28
CA LYS A 15 32.36 -25.87 19.14
C LYS A 15 31.09 -26.30 18.42
N GLY A 16 31.20 -26.76 17.17
CA GLY A 16 30.07 -27.09 16.29
C GLY A 16 29.21 -28.28 16.70
N GLN A 17 28.50 -28.19 17.83
CA GLN A 17 27.41 -29.10 18.22
C GLN A 17 26.30 -28.35 18.97
N ASN A 18 25.05 -28.65 18.60
CA ASN A 18 23.85 -27.94 19.03
C ASN A 18 23.35 -28.49 20.38
N THR A 19 23.60 -27.81 21.49
CA THR A 19 23.08 -28.18 22.82
C THR A 19 21.95 -27.24 23.25
N ARG A 20 20.77 -27.81 23.56
CA ARG A 20 19.60 -27.08 24.04
C ARG A 20 19.68 -26.95 25.57
N VAL A 21 19.78 -25.72 26.07
CA VAL A 21 19.60 -25.40 27.50
C VAL A 21 18.32 -24.59 27.64
N ILE A 22 17.41 -25.04 28.50
CA ILE A 22 16.10 -24.41 28.73
C ILE A 22 16.18 -23.66 30.07
N GLU A 23 16.31 -22.34 30.04
CA GLU A 23 16.18 -21.51 31.25
C GLU A 23 14.84 -20.78 31.25
N LYS A 24 14.11 -20.91 32.37
CA LYS A 24 12.91 -20.13 32.69
C LYS A 24 13.34 -18.92 33.51
N ALA A 25 13.01 -17.71 33.06
CA ALA A 25 13.13 -16.51 33.88
C ALA A 25 11.77 -15.82 34.04
N ILE A 26 11.44 -15.63 35.31
CA ILE A 26 10.23 -15.04 35.90
C ILE A 26 10.46 -13.52 36.07
N THR A 27 9.45 -12.74 35.70
CA THR A 27 9.12 -11.32 36.03
C THR A 27 10.19 -10.30 36.46
N ASN A 28 10.08 -9.14 35.80
CA ASN A 28 10.18 -7.75 36.33
C ASN A 28 11.52 -6.98 36.23
N PRO A 29 11.47 -5.62 36.23
CA PRO A 29 11.98 -4.77 35.15
C PRO A 29 13.18 -3.88 35.56
N GLU A 30 13.75 -3.18 34.58
CA GLU A 30 14.88 -2.23 34.64
C GLU A 30 16.30 -2.77 34.36
N SER A 31 17.09 -1.88 33.74
CA SER A 31 18.43 -2.03 33.16
C SER A 31 18.42 -2.74 31.78
N THR A 32 18.95 -2.21 30.69
CA THR A 32 20.00 -1.20 30.49
C THR A 32 19.80 -0.42 29.18
N LEU A 33 20.07 0.87 29.28
CA LEU A 33 20.13 1.88 28.23
C LEU A 33 21.48 1.79 27.49
N SER A 34 21.50 1.61 26.17
CA SER A 34 22.59 2.04 25.26
C SER A 34 22.06 2.09 23.83
N SER A 35 21.52 3.24 23.42
CA SER A 35 22.17 4.17 22.49
C SER A 35 22.04 3.81 21.01
N GLU A 36 20.87 4.06 20.44
CA GLU A 36 20.72 4.64 19.09
C GLU A 36 19.61 5.70 19.19
N LYS A 37 20.01 6.86 19.71
CA LYS A 37 19.21 8.09 19.70
C LYS A 37 19.34 8.68 18.30
N ASP A 38 18.29 8.59 17.50
CA ASP A 38 17.82 9.61 16.53
C ASP A 38 16.77 9.03 15.58
N SER A 39 15.61 8.65 16.14
CA SER A 39 14.40 8.46 15.34
C SER A 39 13.22 8.99 16.16
N PRO A 40 12.42 9.93 15.61
CA PRO A 40 11.34 10.55 16.37
C PRO A 40 10.36 9.46 16.81
N ALA A 41 10.05 9.44 18.11
CA ALA A 41 9.23 8.41 18.75
C ALA A 41 7.89 8.13 18.04
N TYR A 42 7.38 9.10 17.28
CA TYR A 42 6.20 8.93 16.42
C TYR A 42 6.37 7.89 15.30
N LEU A 43 7.54 7.82 14.65
CA LEU A 43 7.81 6.79 13.63
C LEU A 43 7.86 5.38 14.24
N ARG A 44 8.32 5.28 15.50
CA ARG A 44 8.43 4.01 16.23
C ARG A 44 7.10 3.56 16.84
N ILE A 45 6.23 4.50 17.23
CA ILE A 45 4.86 4.22 17.68
C ILE A 45 4.00 3.73 16.51
N LEU A 46 4.14 4.31 15.31
CA LEU A 46 3.44 3.82 14.12
C LEU A 46 3.86 2.38 13.76
N TYR A 47 5.14 2.05 13.93
CA TYR A 47 5.68 0.71 13.69
C TYR A 47 5.24 -0.33 14.74
N LEU A 48 4.83 0.07 15.95
CA LEU A 48 4.50 -0.86 17.03
C LEU A 48 3.08 -1.44 16.91
N VAL A 49 2.20 -0.80 16.13
CA VAL A 49 0.83 -1.28 15.85
C VAL A 49 0.80 -2.21 14.62
N VAL A 50 1.87 -2.26 13.83
CA VAL A 50 2.03 -3.17 12.70
C VAL A 50 3.04 -4.26 13.11
N PRO A 51 2.65 -5.53 13.27
CA PRO A 51 3.58 -6.57 13.69
C PRO A 51 4.78 -6.63 12.73
N HIS A 52 6.00 -6.48 13.27
CA HIS A 52 7.29 -6.29 12.58
C HIS A 52 7.77 -7.51 11.74
N ASN A 53 6.88 -8.40 11.32
CA ASN A 53 7.16 -9.44 10.34
C ASN A 53 5.96 -9.57 9.40
N MET A 54 5.87 -8.63 8.45
CA MET A 54 4.84 -8.59 7.40
C MET A 54 5.33 -9.15 6.06
N SER A 55 6.59 -9.57 5.94
CA SER A 55 7.16 -10.15 4.71
C SER A 55 6.40 -11.37 4.19
N ASP A 56 5.76 -12.12 5.10
CA ASP A 56 4.98 -13.32 4.74
C ASP A 56 3.50 -13.03 4.49
N LYS A 57 3.08 -11.76 4.54
CA LYS A 57 1.66 -11.38 4.59
C LYS A 57 1.22 -10.74 3.29
N THR A 58 0.15 -11.30 2.73
CA THR A 58 -0.48 -10.79 1.52
C THR A 58 -1.32 -9.55 1.84
N VAL A 59 -1.14 -8.49 1.06
CA VAL A 59 -1.89 -7.24 1.17
C VAL A 59 -2.63 -6.96 -0.13
N LEU A 60 -3.82 -6.37 -0.04
CA LEU A 60 -4.61 -5.96 -1.18
C LEU A 60 -4.49 -4.45 -1.39
N VAL A 61 -4.22 -4.01 -2.61
CA VAL A 61 -4.31 -2.61 -3.03
C VAL A 61 -5.39 -2.48 -4.09
N THR A 62 -6.42 -1.67 -3.83
CA THR A 62 -7.48 -1.43 -4.81
C THR A 62 -7.15 -0.26 -5.72
N GLY A 63 -7.55 -0.34 -7.00
CA GLY A 63 -7.33 0.74 -7.95
C GLY A 63 -5.84 0.97 -8.27
N ALA A 64 -5.07 -0.11 -8.31
CA ALA A 64 -3.61 -0.12 -8.42
C ALA A 64 -3.06 0.61 -9.65
N SER A 65 -3.86 0.78 -10.70
CA SER A 65 -3.47 1.55 -11.89
C SER A 65 -3.49 3.07 -11.69
N GLY A 66 -4.03 3.54 -10.56
CA GLY A 66 -4.03 4.96 -10.18
C GLY A 66 -2.63 5.46 -9.80
N PHE A 67 -2.44 6.77 -9.89
CA PHE A 67 -1.15 7.41 -9.63
C PHE A 67 -0.62 7.12 -8.22
N ILE A 68 -1.42 7.36 -7.18
CA ILE A 68 -0.98 7.11 -5.79
C ILE A 68 -0.86 5.60 -5.53
N ALA A 69 -1.82 4.83 -6.02
CA ALA A 69 -1.89 3.39 -5.74
C ALA A 69 -0.69 2.62 -6.32
N SER A 70 -0.20 3.00 -7.50
CA SER A 70 0.97 2.35 -8.10
C SER A 70 2.26 2.55 -7.30
N HIS A 71 2.45 3.72 -6.69
CA HIS A 71 3.59 3.98 -5.81
C HIS A 71 3.48 3.20 -4.51
N VAL A 72 2.28 3.06 -3.95
CA VAL A 72 2.03 2.22 -2.77
C VAL A 72 2.35 0.76 -3.10
N VAL A 73 1.90 0.25 -4.24
CA VAL A 73 2.25 -1.11 -4.71
C VAL A 73 3.76 -1.28 -4.80
N GLN A 74 4.47 -0.32 -5.40
CA GLN A 74 5.92 -0.39 -5.52
C GLN A 74 6.62 -0.47 -4.15
N GLN A 75 6.25 0.40 -3.20
CA GLN A 75 6.85 0.40 -1.86
C GLN A 75 6.56 -0.89 -1.08
N LEU A 76 5.38 -1.47 -1.25
CA LEU A 76 5.02 -2.75 -0.64
C LEU A 76 5.87 -3.90 -1.21
N LEU A 77 6.12 -3.91 -2.52
CA LEU A 77 7.00 -4.88 -3.17
C LEU A 77 8.47 -4.71 -2.76
N GLU A 78 8.95 -3.46 -2.63
CA GLU A 78 10.31 -3.15 -2.18
C GLU A 78 10.56 -3.60 -0.74
N THR A 79 9.51 -3.63 0.09
CA THR A 79 9.56 -4.12 1.47
C THR A 79 9.30 -5.62 1.60
N GLY A 80 9.16 -6.33 0.48
CA GLY A 80 9.05 -7.79 0.43
C GLY A 80 7.66 -8.35 0.71
N HIS A 81 6.60 -7.56 0.57
CA HIS A 81 5.23 -8.04 0.73
C HIS A 81 4.72 -8.75 -0.53
N GLN A 82 3.85 -9.73 -0.35
CA GLN A 82 2.99 -10.22 -1.44
C GLN A 82 1.83 -9.24 -1.65
N VAL A 83 1.67 -8.74 -2.87
CA VAL A 83 0.68 -7.72 -3.21
C VAL A 83 -0.34 -8.29 -4.17
N HIS A 84 -1.59 -8.33 -3.75
CA HIS A 84 -2.74 -8.41 -4.63
C HIS A 84 -3.12 -6.99 -5.05
N ALA A 85 -3.22 -6.73 -6.35
CA ALA A 85 -3.48 -5.41 -6.90
C ALA A 85 -4.70 -5.49 -7.82
N THR A 86 -5.76 -4.73 -7.51
CA THR A 86 -6.94 -4.69 -8.36
C THR A 86 -6.89 -3.55 -9.36
N VAL A 87 -7.32 -3.85 -10.58
CA VAL A 87 -7.46 -2.87 -11.67
C VAL A 87 -8.88 -2.97 -12.24
N GLN A 88 -9.39 -1.87 -12.77
CA GLN A 88 -10.72 -1.87 -13.40
C GLN A 88 -10.79 -2.73 -14.66
N SER A 89 -9.70 -2.78 -15.43
CA SER A 89 -9.60 -3.66 -16.59
C SER A 89 -8.17 -4.06 -16.87
N THR A 90 -7.94 -5.37 -16.97
CA THR A 90 -6.66 -5.95 -17.38
C THR A 90 -6.38 -5.75 -18.88
N LYS A 91 -7.40 -5.39 -19.66
CA LYS A 91 -7.28 -5.16 -21.12
C LYS A 91 -6.74 -3.78 -21.46
N ASN A 92 -6.71 -2.84 -20.52
CA ASN A 92 -6.19 -1.50 -20.76
C ASN A 92 -4.68 -1.42 -20.49
N GLU A 93 -3.90 -2.01 -21.40
CA GLU A 93 -2.44 -2.09 -21.29
C GLU A 93 -1.79 -0.74 -21.02
N LYS A 94 -2.26 0.34 -21.64
CA LYS A 94 -1.72 1.69 -21.40
C LYS A 94 -1.81 2.10 -19.93
N LYS A 95 -2.94 1.81 -19.27
CA LYS A 95 -3.14 2.13 -17.85
C LYS A 95 -2.38 1.19 -16.93
N ILE A 96 -2.21 -0.08 -17.29
CA ILE A 96 -1.59 -1.07 -16.40
C ILE A 96 -0.13 -1.36 -16.72
N LYS A 97 0.46 -0.76 -17.77
CA LYS A 97 1.83 -1.02 -18.21
C LYS A 97 2.84 -0.99 -17.06
N HIS A 98 2.76 0.03 -16.22
CA HIS A 98 3.64 0.17 -15.06
C HIS A 98 3.48 -0.99 -14.06
N LEU A 99 2.28 -1.54 -13.87
CA LEU A 99 2.06 -2.72 -13.03
C LEU A 99 2.63 -3.98 -13.66
N LEU A 100 2.54 -4.13 -14.99
CA LEU A 100 3.14 -5.25 -15.72
C LEU A 100 4.68 -5.21 -15.64
N ASP A 101 5.26 -4.01 -15.77
CA ASP A 101 6.69 -3.78 -15.59
C ASP A 101 7.13 -4.15 -14.16
N MET A 102 6.33 -3.78 -13.14
CA MET A 102 6.55 -4.20 -11.76
C MET A 102 6.42 -5.71 -11.59
N GLN A 103 5.43 -6.36 -12.20
CA GLN A 103 5.24 -7.81 -12.14
C GLN A 103 6.46 -8.57 -12.67
N THR A 104 7.11 -8.02 -13.70
CA THR A 104 8.34 -8.56 -14.28
C THR A 104 9.54 -8.34 -13.36
N ARG A 105 9.61 -7.19 -12.66
CA ARG A 105 10.69 -6.89 -11.71
C ARG A 105 10.57 -7.68 -10.39
N TRP A 106 9.35 -7.97 -9.95
CA TRP A 106 9.05 -8.73 -8.73
C TRP A 106 8.22 -9.97 -9.04
N PRO A 107 8.81 -10.98 -9.72
CA PRO A 107 8.10 -12.17 -10.16
C PRO A 107 7.52 -12.93 -8.98
N GLY A 108 6.23 -13.27 -9.06
CA GLY A 108 5.50 -14.03 -8.03
C GLY A 108 5.05 -13.21 -6.82
N GLN A 109 5.49 -11.96 -6.65
CA GLN A 109 5.07 -11.11 -5.52
C GLN A 109 3.87 -10.23 -5.86
N LEU A 110 3.66 -9.87 -7.13
CA LEU A 110 2.54 -9.04 -7.57
C LEU A 110 1.50 -9.87 -8.34
N LYS A 111 0.29 -9.98 -7.79
CA LYS A 111 -0.87 -10.59 -8.46
C LYS A 111 -1.84 -9.50 -8.90
N LEU A 112 -2.09 -9.40 -10.20
CA LEU A 112 -3.11 -8.51 -10.74
C LEU A 112 -4.46 -9.22 -10.82
N SER A 113 -5.53 -8.52 -10.48
CA SER A 113 -6.91 -9.02 -10.59
C SER A 113 -7.82 -7.94 -11.10
N GLU A 114 -8.79 -8.31 -11.94
CA GLU A 114 -9.81 -7.37 -12.41
C GLU A 114 -10.89 -7.23 -11.34
N SER A 115 -11.24 -6.00 -10.97
CA SER A 115 -12.33 -5.75 -10.03
C SER A 115 -13.01 -4.40 -10.30
N ASP A 116 -14.33 -4.37 -10.08
CA ASP A 116 -15.17 -3.19 -10.23
C ASP A 116 -15.86 -2.83 -8.91
N LEU A 117 -15.70 -1.59 -8.46
CA LEU A 117 -16.33 -1.02 -7.26
C LEU A 117 -17.87 -1.07 -7.31
N LEU A 118 -18.45 -1.06 -8.50
CA LEU A 118 -19.89 -1.03 -8.70
C LEU A 118 -20.52 -2.44 -8.73
N VAL A 119 -19.70 -3.50 -8.74
CA VAL A 119 -20.16 -4.88 -8.83
C VAL A 119 -19.93 -5.59 -7.51
N ALA A 120 -21.02 -5.96 -6.83
CA ALA A 120 -20.96 -6.72 -5.59
C ALA A 120 -20.22 -8.06 -5.77
N GLY A 121 -19.37 -8.42 -4.82
CA GLY A 121 -18.54 -9.64 -4.87
C GLY A 121 -17.34 -9.59 -5.82
N SER A 122 -17.15 -8.49 -6.56
CA SER A 122 -16.06 -8.38 -7.53
C SER A 122 -14.65 -8.43 -6.92
N PHE A 123 -14.52 -8.20 -5.61
CA PHE A 123 -13.24 -8.19 -4.90
C PHE A 123 -12.96 -9.49 -4.14
N ASP A 124 -13.92 -10.41 -4.04
CA ASP A 124 -13.84 -11.56 -3.12
C ASP A 124 -12.60 -12.42 -3.41
N ALA A 125 -12.37 -12.74 -4.69
CA ALA A 125 -11.19 -13.49 -5.12
C ALA A 125 -9.87 -12.72 -4.94
N ALA A 126 -9.90 -11.38 -4.99
CA ALA A 126 -8.72 -10.56 -4.78
C ALA A 126 -8.40 -10.40 -3.28
N MET A 127 -9.43 -10.42 -2.43
CA MET A 127 -9.31 -10.34 -0.96
C MET A 127 -8.88 -11.65 -0.31
N GLU A 128 -9.04 -12.79 -0.99
CA GLU A 128 -8.69 -14.09 -0.43
C GLU A 128 -7.22 -14.14 0.04
N GLY A 129 -7.03 -14.54 1.30
CA GLY A 129 -5.71 -14.61 1.94
C GLY A 129 -5.07 -13.25 2.29
N CYS A 130 -5.72 -12.12 1.99
CA CYS A 130 -5.21 -10.80 2.34
C CYS A 130 -5.48 -10.46 3.81
N LEU A 131 -4.48 -9.89 4.48
CA LEU A 131 -4.61 -9.45 5.88
C LEU A 131 -4.90 -7.96 6.01
N VAL A 132 -4.51 -7.16 5.02
CA VAL A 132 -4.67 -5.70 5.00
C VAL A 132 -5.18 -5.29 3.63
N VAL A 133 -6.12 -4.35 3.61
CA VAL A 133 -6.65 -3.73 2.38
C VAL A 133 -6.32 -2.25 2.37
N TYR A 134 -5.55 -1.81 1.38
CA TYR A 134 -5.34 -0.41 1.03
C TYR A 134 -6.41 0.00 0.02
N HIS A 135 -7.42 0.72 0.51
CA HIS A 135 -8.50 1.20 -0.32
C HIS A 135 -8.15 2.54 -0.98
N LEU A 136 -7.73 2.51 -2.25
CA LEU A 136 -7.31 3.68 -3.02
C LEU A 136 -8.11 3.84 -4.32
N ALA A 137 -8.97 2.88 -4.64
CA ALA A 137 -9.91 3.00 -5.73
C ALA A 137 -10.95 4.07 -5.38
N SER A 138 -10.96 5.16 -6.13
CA SER A 138 -12.01 6.18 -6.05
C SER A 138 -12.50 6.47 -7.47
N PRO A 139 -13.81 6.39 -7.73
CA PRO A 139 -14.39 6.80 -9.01
C PRO A 139 -14.35 8.33 -9.10
N PHE A 140 -13.16 8.88 -9.34
CA PHE A 140 -13.00 10.31 -9.52
C PHE A 140 -13.36 10.68 -10.96
N LEU A 141 -14.55 11.23 -11.13
CA LEU A 141 -14.97 11.87 -12.38
C LEU A 141 -14.35 13.26 -12.42
N ILE A 142 -13.27 13.43 -13.18
CA ILE A 142 -12.82 14.77 -13.55
C ILE A 142 -13.82 15.28 -14.58
N GLU A 143 -14.73 16.15 -14.16
CA GLU A 143 -15.55 16.93 -15.08
C GLU A 143 -14.59 17.71 -15.99
N SER A 144 -14.50 17.33 -17.26
CA SER A 144 -13.65 17.97 -18.26
C SER A 144 -14.26 19.30 -18.71
N LYS A 145 -14.44 20.25 -17.77
CA LYS A 145 -14.92 21.62 -18.06
C LYS A 145 -13.87 22.70 -17.89
N ILE A 146 -12.60 22.35 -18.01
CA ILE A 146 -11.55 23.35 -18.25
C ILE A 146 -10.81 22.98 -19.53
N ARG A 147 -11.57 22.88 -20.63
CA ARG A 147 -11.04 23.17 -21.94
C ARG A 147 -11.12 24.70 -22.09
N ASN A 148 -10.05 25.33 -22.56
CA ASN A 148 -9.87 26.78 -22.54
C ASN A 148 -11.00 27.56 -23.25
N ASP A 149 -11.76 26.88 -24.11
CA ASP A 149 -12.96 27.38 -24.80
C ASP A 149 -14.15 27.61 -23.86
N GLY A 150 -14.31 26.79 -22.83
CA GLY A 150 -15.39 26.97 -21.84
C GLY A 150 -15.17 28.20 -20.96
N ALA A 151 -13.92 28.52 -20.65
CA ALA A 151 -13.56 29.71 -19.89
C ALA A 151 -13.77 31.00 -20.69
N VAL A 152 -13.40 30.99 -21.98
CA VAL A 152 -13.63 32.13 -22.90
C VAL A 152 -15.12 32.35 -23.12
N ALA A 153 -15.89 31.30 -23.42
CA ALA A 153 -17.34 31.41 -23.59
C ALA A 153 -18.05 31.91 -22.31
N TRP A 154 -17.57 31.49 -21.13
CA TRP A 154 -18.10 31.97 -19.85
C TRP A 154 -17.77 33.46 -19.62
N LEU A 155 -16.54 33.89 -19.91
CA LEU A 155 -16.15 35.30 -19.81
C LEU A 155 -16.95 36.16 -20.80
N GLU A 156 -17.08 35.74 -22.05
CA GLU A 156 -17.88 36.44 -23.07
C GLU A 156 -19.35 36.57 -22.63
N SER A 157 -19.94 35.53 -22.04
CA SER A 157 -21.32 35.59 -21.52
C SER A 157 -21.48 36.59 -20.37
N LYS A 158 -20.45 36.78 -19.54
CA LYS A 158 -20.44 37.75 -18.44
C LYS A 158 -20.18 39.17 -18.92
N VAL A 159 -19.29 39.34 -19.88
CA VAL A 159 -18.99 40.64 -20.50
C VAL A 159 -20.22 41.17 -21.24
N ALA A 160 -20.93 40.31 -21.99
CA ALA A 160 -22.17 40.67 -22.69
C ALA A 160 -23.31 41.08 -21.74
N GLN A 161 -23.33 40.59 -20.50
CA GLN A 161 -24.31 40.98 -19.49
C GLN A 161 -23.98 42.31 -18.79
N LEU A 162 -22.69 42.64 -18.68
CA LEU A 162 -22.24 43.87 -18.02
C LEU A 162 -22.24 45.08 -18.95
N GLU A 163 -22.05 44.87 -20.26
CA GLU A 163 -22.04 45.95 -21.25
C GLU A 163 -22.84 45.59 -22.50
N PRO A 164 -24.15 45.94 -22.55
CA PRO A 164 -24.97 45.74 -23.74
C PRO A 164 -24.49 46.68 -24.86
N GLY A 165 -23.49 46.26 -25.64
CA GLY A 165 -22.96 47.04 -26.76
C GLY A 165 -21.56 46.67 -27.25
N TYR A 166 -20.80 45.87 -26.50
CA TYR A 166 -19.45 45.46 -26.92
C TYR A 166 -19.52 44.41 -28.05
N ARG A 167 -19.00 44.73 -29.24
CA ARG A 167 -18.78 43.77 -30.34
C ARG A 167 -17.30 43.46 -30.47
N VAL A 168 -16.96 42.17 -30.54
CA VAL A 168 -15.64 41.65 -30.90
C VAL A 168 -15.41 41.74 -32.39
#